data_AF-A0A962Y0K3-F1
#
_entry.id   AF-A0A962Y0K3-F1
#
_cell.length_a   1.000
_cell.length_b   1.000
_cell.length_c   1.000
_cell.angle_alpha   90.00
_cell.angle_beta   90.00
_cell.angle_gamma   90.00
#
_symmetry.space_group_name_H-M   'P 1'
#
loop_
_entity.id
_entity.type
_entity.pdbx_description
1 polymer ?
#
loop_
_entity_poly.entity_id
_entity_poly.type
_entity_poly.pdbx_seq_one_letter_code
_entity_poly.pdbx_strand_id
1 'polypeptide(L)'
;KVFCGGIGESHPDITGASRAIKDSEVELCASNGVDDISEALIGYDGLSIAHARSAPDMNLTEEQIFKALAAELPDGNGGFVANPNKKWSDVDPSLPAFDIVAFGPPPTSGTRDAFVELVMHDGCGGLPGMADLKKADGDKWDEVCSRMRQDGPFIEAGENDNLIVQRLEADPNAVGIFGYSFLYENSDKLKPVEVNGVEPNFDTIADGSYPVARPLFFYVKNAHR
;
A
#
# COMPACT_ATOMS: atom_id res chain seq x y z
N LYS A 1 3.93 -12.34 15.71
CA LYS A 1 4.51 -12.31 17.08
C LYS A 1 3.48 -12.61 18.18
N VAL A 2 2.37 -11.87 18.29
CA VAL A 2 1.34 -12.11 19.33
C VAL A 2 0.73 -13.53 19.24
N PHE A 3 0.50 -14.02 18.02
CA PHE A 3 0.08 -15.42 17.78
C PHE A 3 1.03 -16.43 18.45
N CYS A 4 2.35 -16.28 18.25
CA CYS A 4 3.37 -17.13 18.86
C CYS A 4 3.64 -16.86 20.35
N GLY A 5 2.80 -16.07 21.05
CA GLY A 5 3.04 -15.72 22.46
C GLY A 5 2.88 -16.88 23.45
N GLY A 6 2.17 -17.94 23.05
CA GLY A 6 1.90 -19.11 23.88
C GLY A 6 0.48 -19.64 23.68
N ILE A 7 0.09 -20.58 24.53
CA ILE A 7 -1.25 -21.21 24.58
C ILE A 7 -2.05 -20.62 25.75
N GLY A 8 -3.38 -20.60 25.66
CA GLY A 8 -4.28 -20.21 26.75
C GLY A 8 -4.89 -18.82 26.61
N GLU A 9 -5.78 -18.49 27.55
CA GLU A 9 -6.73 -17.36 27.46
C GLU A 9 -6.09 -15.97 27.22
N SER A 10 -4.81 -15.80 27.54
CA SER A 10 -4.08 -14.55 27.31
C SER A 10 -3.50 -14.41 25.89
N HIS A 11 -3.64 -15.40 25.03
CA HIS A 11 -3.04 -15.45 23.70
C HIS A 11 -4.11 -15.70 22.62
N PRO A 12 -4.02 -15.05 21.44
CA PRO A 12 -4.98 -15.28 20.38
C PRO A 12 -4.79 -16.68 19.77
N ASP A 13 -5.90 -17.40 19.57
CA ASP A 13 -5.90 -18.72 18.94
C ASP A 13 -5.95 -18.67 17.41
N ILE A 14 -6.48 -17.57 16.87
CA ILE A 14 -6.61 -17.32 15.45
C ILE A 14 -6.10 -15.91 15.15
N THR A 15 -5.28 -15.78 14.12
CA THR A 15 -4.84 -14.47 13.62
C THR A 15 -4.83 -14.42 12.10
N GLY A 16 -5.17 -13.26 11.54
CA GLY A 16 -4.97 -12.96 10.13
C GLY A 16 -3.58 -12.38 9.86
N ALA A 17 -3.05 -12.58 8.65
CA ALA A 17 -1.84 -11.92 8.18
C ALA A 17 -1.88 -11.64 6.68
N SER A 18 -1.14 -10.61 6.24
CA SER A 18 -0.96 -10.22 4.84
C SER A 18 0.22 -10.93 4.14
N ARG A 19 0.83 -11.92 4.80
CA ARG A 19 1.93 -12.74 4.27
C ARG A 19 2.00 -14.09 4.96
N ALA A 20 2.70 -15.03 4.30
CA ALA A 20 3.06 -16.31 4.89
C ALA A 20 3.90 -16.11 6.17
N ILE A 21 3.75 -17.02 7.13
CA ILE A 21 4.57 -17.07 8.33
C ILE A 21 6.00 -17.44 7.93
N LYS A 22 7.00 -16.78 8.50
CA LYS A 22 8.41 -17.09 8.22
C LYS A 22 8.87 -18.29 9.04
N ASP A 23 9.84 -19.04 8.55
CA ASP A 23 10.46 -20.15 9.29
C ASP A 23 10.92 -19.72 10.69
N SER A 24 11.56 -18.55 10.81
CA SER A 24 11.97 -17.99 12.11
C SER A 24 10.80 -17.68 13.05
N GLU A 25 9.62 -17.38 12.51
CA GLU A 25 8.40 -17.15 13.31
C GLU A 25 7.76 -18.48 13.73
N VAL A 26 7.85 -19.53 12.90
CA VAL A 26 7.48 -20.90 13.26
C VAL A 26 8.37 -21.41 14.40
N GLU A 27 9.69 -21.19 14.31
CA GLU A 27 10.64 -21.53 15.37
C GLU A 27 10.33 -20.80 16.68
N LEU A 28 9.99 -19.51 16.60
CA LEU A 28 9.54 -18.73 17.75
C LEU A 28 8.25 -19.31 18.37
N CYS A 29 7.27 -19.64 17.53
CA CYS A 29 6.03 -20.29 17.95
C CYS A 29 6.32 -21.59 18.72
N ALA A 30 7.15 -22.48 18.17
CA ALA A 30 7.55 -23.72 18.82
C ALA A 30 8.28 -23.48 20.15
N SER A 31 9.18 -22.48 20.22
CA SER A 31 9.87 -22.14 21.47
C SER A 31 8.94 -21.72 22.61
N ASN A 32 7.72 -21.28 22.27
CA ASN A 32 6.67 -20.87 23.21
C ASN A 32 5.55 -21.92 23.32
N GLY A 33 5.77 -23.15 22.84
CA GLY A 33 4.83 -24.27 22.94
C GLY A 33 3.66 -24.21 21.95
N VAL A 34 3.73 -23.36 20.92
CA VAL A 34 2.76 -23.33 19.81
C VAL A 34 3.31 -24.21 18.68
N ASP A 35 3.16 -25.53 18.84
CA ASP A 35 3.82 -26.54 17.97
C ASP A 35 2.95 -27.03 16.81
N ASP A 36 1.64 -26.79 16.87
CA ASP A 36 0.67 -27.28 15.87
C ASP A 36 -0.18 -26.12 15.34
N ILE A 37 0.13 -25.68 14.11
CA ILE A 37 -0.45 -24.50 13.46
C ILE A 37 -1.05 -24.94 12.12
N SER A 38 -2.31 -24.57 11.88
CA SER A 38 -2.90 -24.62 10.54
C SER A 38 -2.75 -23.26 9.87
N GLU A 39 -2.19 -23.22 8.66
CA GLU A 39 -2.18 -22.06 7.78
C GLU A 39 -3.23 -22.24 6.68
N ALA A 40 -3.99 -21.19 6.37
CA ALA A 40 -4.90 -21.16 5.25
C ALA A 40 -4.77 -19.84 4.49
N LEU A 41 -4.38 -19.91 3.21
CA LEU A 41 -4.53 -18.81 2.25
C LEU A 41 -6.03 -18.66 1.95
N ILE A 42 -6.60 -17.50 2.29
CA ILE A 42 -8.04 -17.23 2.14
C ILE A 42 -8.37 -16.39 0.91
N GLY A 43 -7.37 -15.76 0.29
CA GLY A 43 -7.54 -14.96 -0.91
C GLY A 43 -6.45 -13.91 -1.06
N TYR A 44 -6.70 -12.99 -1.97
CA TYR A 44 -5.85 -11.83 -2.19
C TYR A 44 -6.68 -10.56 -1.96
N ASP A 45 -6.07 -9.63 -1.23
CA ASP A 45 -6.56 -8.28 -1.02
C ASP A 45 -5.86 -7.37 -2.02
N GLY A 46 -6.63 -6.61 -2.79
CA GLY A 46 -6.12 -5.68 -3.78
C GLY A 46 -6.51 -4.26 -3.42
N LEU A 47 -5.58 -3.32 -3.53
CA LEU A 47 -5.86 -1.89 -3.47
C LEU A 47 -5.86 -1.32 -4.88
N SER A 48 -6.65 -0.28 -5.10
CA SER A 48 -6.72 0.41 -6.38
C SER A 48 -6.30 1.86 -6.24
N ILE A 49 -5.57 2.33 -7.24
CA ILE A 49 -5.54 3.74 -7.61
C ILE A 49 -6.57 3.90 -8.72
N ALA A 50 -7.46 4.86 -8.57
CA ALA A 50 -8.54 5.09 -9.52
C ALA A 50 -8.76 6.57 -9.78
N HIS A 51 -9.42 6.86 -10.89
CA HIS A 51 -9.78 8.21 -11.30
C HIS A 51 -11.15 8.18 -11.98
N ALA A 52 -11.75 9.34 -12.21
CA ALA A 52 -13.04 9.43 -12.87
C ALA A 52 -12.99 8.78 -14.26
N ARG A 53 -14.08 8.17 -14.70
CA ARG A 53 -14.17 7.57 -16.04
C ARG A 53 -13.90 8.58 -17.16
N SER A 54 -14.22 9.86 -16.94
CA SER A 54 -13.97 10.97 -17.87
C SER A 54 -12.53 11.50 -17.88
N ALA A 55 -11.69 11.08 -16.93
CA ALA A 55 -10.31 11.52 -16.83
C ALA A 55 -9.42 10.89 -17.95
N PRO A 56 -8.29 11.50 -18.33
CA PRO A 56 -7.31 10.86 -19.22
C PRO A 56 -6.73 9.60 -18.56
N ASP A 57 -6.51 8.54 -19.32
CA ASP A 57 -5.86 7.31 -18.82
C ASP A 57 -4.46 7.60 -18.27
N MET A 58 -4.12 6.91 -17.19
CA MET A 58 -2.80 7.00 -16.54
C MET A 58 -2.26 5.61 -16.23
N ASN A 59 -0.96 5.48 -16.39
CA ASN A 59 -0.17 4.35 -15.93
C ASN A 59 0.98 4.92 -15.10
N LEU A 60 1.09 4.50 -13.86
CA LEU A 60 2.06 5.00 -12.91
C LEU A 60 3.01 3.89 -12.48
N THR A 61 4.28 4.21 -12.33
CA THR A 61 5.19 3.34 -11.58
C THR A 61 5.11 3.61 -10.08
N GLU A 62 5.49 2.64 -9.25
CA GLU A 62 5.58 2.84 -7.79
C GLU A 62 6.56 3.96 -7.44
N GLU A 63 7.65 4.11 -8.20
CA GLU A 63 8.60 5.22 -8.06
C GLU A 63 7.92 6.57 -8.33
N GLN A 64 7.11 6.67 -9.39
CA GLN A 64 6.36 7.90 -9.69
C GLN A 64 5.32 8.20 -8.61
N ILE A 65 4.64 7.19 -8.09
CA ILE A 65 3.69 7.34 -6.98
C ILE A 65 4.40 7.84 -5.73
N PHE A 66 5.54 7.24 -5.36
CA PHE A 66 6.36 7.69 -4.24
C PHE A 66 6.82 9.14 -4.44
N LYS A 67 7.35 9.48 -5.61
CA LYS A 67 7.77 10.86 -5.95
C LYS A 67 6.61 11.87 -5.91
N ALA A 68 5.39 11.44 -6.16
CA ALA A 68 4.22 12.31 -6.07
C ALA A 68 3.75 12.51 -4.61
N LEU A 69 3.77 11.45 -3.79
CA LEU A 69 3.04 11.39 -2.52
C LEU A 69 3.92 11.39 -1.26
N ALA A 70 5.23 11.13 -1.36
CA ALA A 70 6.12 11.15 -0.21
C ALA A 70 6.29 12.58 0.32
N ALA A 71 6.46 12.72 1.64
CA ALA A 71 6.69 14.01 2.29
C ALA A 71 8.03 14.64 1.89
N GLU A 72 9.05 13.80 1.75
CA GLU A 72 10.40 14.19 1.35
C GLU A 72 10.93 13.25 0.29
N LEU A 73 11.86 13.75 -0.53
CA LEU A 73 12.59 12.98 -1.53
C LEU A 73 14.09 13.04 -1.24
N PRO A 74 14.87 12.02 -1.61
CA PRO A 74 16.33 12.08 -1.54
C PRO A 74 16.88 13.27 -2.33
N ASP A 75 17.82 14.01 -1.75
CA ASP A 75 18.40 15.21 -2.36
C ASP A 75 19.61 14.93 -3.28
N GLY A 76 20.00 13.65 -3.41
CA GLY A 76 21.17 13.19 -4.17
C GLY A 76 22.51 13.33 -3.44
N ASN A 77 22.55 13.92 -2.25
CA ASN A 77 23.74 14.17 -1.44
C ASN A 77 23.71 13.40 -0.10
N GLY A 78 22.81 12.42 0.03
CA GLY A 78 22.61 11.64 1.25
C GLY A 78 21.65 12.30 2.26
N GLY A 79 21.01 13.41 1.88
CA GLY A 79 19.95 14.07 2.63
C GLY A 79 18.58 13.90 2.00
N PHE A 80 17.61 14.61 2.57
CA PHE A 80 16.21 14.63 2.13
C PHE A 80 15.73 16.07 2.04
N VAL A 81 14.87 16.35 1.06
CA VAL A 81 14.23 17.65 0.87
C VAL A 81 12.72 17.48 0.78
N ALA A 82 11.98 18.50 1.22
CA ALA A 82 10.53 18.53 1.07
C ALA A 82 10.13 18.30 -0.40
N ASN A 83 9.10 17.49 -0.62
CA ASN A 83 8.69 17.09 -1.96
C ASN A 83 8.31 18.32 -2.82
N PRO A 84 9.09 18.62 -3.88
CA PRO A 84 8.89 19.82 -4.68
C PRO A 84 7.79 19.65 -5.73
N ASN A 85 7.37 18.41 -6.04
CA ASN A 85 6.46 18.11 -7.13
C ASN A 85 5.06 18.64 -6.81
N LYS A 86 4.48 19.42 -7.73
CA LYS A 86 3.11 19.95 -7.60
C LYS A 86 2.20 19.44 -8.73
N LYS A 87 2.78 19.08 -9.87
CA LYS A 87 2.10 18.48 -11.03
C LYS A 87 2.64 17.09 -11.31
N TRP A 88 1.83 16.24 -11.94
CA TRP A 88 2.32 14.93 -12.34
C TRP A 88 3.47 15.03 -13.35
N SER A 89 3.46 16.03 -14.23
CA SER A 89 4.57 16.35 -15.12
C SER A 89 5.88 16.74 -14.42
N ASP A 90 5.83 17.17 -13.14
CA ASP A 90 7.05 17.45 -12.36
C ASP A 90 7.73 16.15 -11.91
N VAL A 91 6.94 15.08 -11.72
CA VAL A 91 7.42 13.74 -11.37
C VAL A 91 8.05 13.07 -12.58
N ASP A 92 7.37 13.12 -13.73
CA ASP A 92 7.83 12.57 -14.99
C ASP A 92 7.17 13.33 -16.17
N PRO A 93 7.93 13.82 -17.17
CA PRO A 93 7.39 14.58 -18.30
C PRO A 93 6.37 13.84 -19.18
N SER A 94 6.32 12.50 -19.10
CA SER A 94 5.32 11.69 -19.80
C SER A 94 3.93 11.73 -19.15
N LEU A 95 3.85 12.18 -17.89
CA LEU A 95 2.61 12.28 -17.15
C LEU A 95 1.87 13.61 -17.42
N PRO A 96 0.56 13.68 -17.14
CA PRO A 96 -0.24 14.88 -17.39
C PRO A 96 0.24 16.13 -16.63
N ALA A 97 0.02 17.31 -17.20
CA ALA A 97 0.41 18.59 -16.60
C ALA A 97 -0.61 19.19 -15.60
N PHE A 98 -1.52 18.37 -15.07
CA PHE A 98 -2.45 18.79 -14.01
C PHE A 98 -1.82 18.62 -12.62
N ASP A 99 -2.41 19.33 -11.65
CA ASP A 99 -1.93 19.31 -10.27
C ASP A 99 -2.07 17.91 -9.65
N ILE A 100 -1.13 17.54 -8.79
CA ILE A 100 -1.22 16.31 -8.02
C ILE A 100 -2.30 16.52 -6.96
N VAL A 101 -3.40 15.78 -7.10
CA VAL A 101 -4.46 15.67 -6.10
C VAL A 101 -4.77 14.20 -5.91
N ALA A 102 -4.37 13.66 -4.77
CA ALA A 102 -4.63 12.27 -4.39
C ALA A 102 -5.48 12.24 -3.12
N PHE A 103 -6.67 11.67 -3.22
CA PHE A 103 -7.50 11.36 -2.06
C PHE A 103 -7.14 9.97 -1.54
N GLY A 104 -6.94 9.82 -0.25
CA GLY A 104 -6.62 8.52 0.32
C GLY A 104 -7.01 8.34 1.76
N PRO A 105 -6.81 7.13 2.28
CA PRO A 105 -7.19 6.75 3.63
C PRO A 105 -6.39 7.52 4.71
N PRO A 106 -6.97 7.70 5.91
CA PRO A 106 -6.29 8.34 7.05
C PRO A 106 -5.20 7.43 7.64
N PRO A 107 -4.30 7.95 8.52
CA PRO A 107 -3.25 7.17 9.19
C PRO A 107 -3.75 5.98 10.04
N THR A 108 -5.04 5.94 10.37
CA THR A 108 -5.68 4.88 11.18
C THR A 108 -6.20 3.72 10.34
N SER A 109 -6.11 3.82 9.02
CA SER A 109 -6.69 2.85 8.08
C SER A 109 -5.68 1.78 7.67
N GLY A 110 -6.09 0.51 7.74
CA GLY A 110 -5.27 -0.61 7.24
C GLY A 110 -5.03 -0.57 5.73
N THR A 111 -5.87 0.14 4.96
CA THR A 111 -5.63 0.43 3.53
C THR A 111 -4.41 1.32 3.37
N ARG A 112 -4.22 2.31 4.25
CA ARG A 112 -3.02 3.16 4.21
C ARG A 112 -1.77 2.37 4.53
N ASP A 113 -1.83 1.52 5.56
CA ASP A 113 -0.69 0.68 5.94
C ASP A 113 -0.26 -0.23 4.77
N ALA A 114 -1.23 -0.87 4.11
CA ALA A 114 -0.98 -1.71 2.95
C ALA A 114 -0.41 -0.91 1.77
N PHE A 115 -0.92 0.28 1.50
CA PHE A 115 -0.42 1.14 0.43
C PHE A 115 1.01 1.62 0.70
N VAL A 116 1.34 1.92 1.95
CA VAL A 116 2.70 2.28 2.35
C VAL A 116 3.65 1.11 2.13
N GLU A 117 3.30 -0.08 2.60
CA GLU A 117 4.12 -1.28 2.49
C GLU A 117 4.31 -1.74 1.03
N LEU A 118 3.26 -1.73 0.22
CA LEU A 118 3.31 -2.27 -1.14
C LEU A 118 3.80 -1.24 -2.16
N VAL A 119 3.46 0.04 -2.01
CA VAL A 119 3.72 1.06 -3.05
C VAL A 119 4.81 2.03 -2.63
N MET A 120 4.67 2.63 -1.44
CA MET A 120 5.60 3.68 -1.02
C MET A 120 6.98 3.12 -0.72
N HIS A 121 7.05 1.98 -0.04
CA HIS A 121 8.29 1.27 0.26
C HIS A 121 9.02 0.78 -0.98
N ASP A 122 8.31 0.19 -1.94
CA ASP A 122 8.91 -0.32 -3.18
C ASP A 122 9.33 0.82 -4.10
N GLY A 123 8.49 1.85 -4.26
CA GLY A 123 8.82 3.06 -5.00
C GLY A 123 10.02 3.81 -4.41
N CYS A 124 10.12 3.88 -3.09
CA CYS A 124 11.27 4.45 -2.39
C CYS A 124 12.52 3.58 -2.55
N GLY A 125 12.38 2.26 -2.41
CA GLY A 125 13.47 1.29 -2.51
C GLY A 125 14.17 1.28 -3.87
N GLY A 126 13.44 1.64 -4.94
CA GLY A 126 13.99 1.78 -6.30
C GLY A 126 14.89 3.00 -6.50
N LEU A 127 14.87 3.98 -5.59
CA LEU A 127 15.65 5.22 -5.76
C LEU A 127 17.15 5.03 -5.43
N PRO A 128 18.04 5.77 -6.12
CA PRO A 128 19.47 5.75 -5.83
C PRO A 128 19.79 6.01 -4.36
N GLY A 129 20.63 5.15 -3.76
CA GLY A 129 21.08 5.26 -2.37
C GLY A 129 20.11 4.69 -1.32
N MET A 130 18.87 4.37 -1.68
CA MET A 130 17.89 3.89 -0.71
C MET A 130 18.17 2.46 -0.23
N ALA A 131 18.74 1.60 -1.09
CA ALA A 131 19.20 0.28 -0.67
C ALA A 131 20.34 0.35 0.36
N ASP A 132 21.27 1.30 0.19
CA ASP A 132 22.36 1.52 1.13
C ASP A 132 21.84 2.09 2.46
N LEU A 133 20.86 3.02 2.40
CA LEU A 133 20.20 3.54 3.59
C LEU A 133 19.48 2.42 4.35
N LYS A 134 18.70 1.56 3.67
CA LYS A 134 17.98 0.44 4.30
C LYS A 134 18.92 -0.49 5.07
N LYS A 135 20.13 -0.70 4.54
CA LYS A 135 21.16 -1.54 5.17
C LYS A 135 21.86 -0.84 6.33
N ALA A 136 22.11 0.46 6.22
CA ALA A 136 22.81 1.24 7.23
C ALA A 136 21.91 1.60 8.41
N ASP A 137 20.66 1.97 8.13
CA ASP A 137 19.67 2.46 9.08
C ASP A 137 18.25 2.14 8.59
N GLY A 138 17.79 0.92 8.92
CA GLY A 138 16.47 0.43 8.51
C GLY A 138 15.31 1.23 9.11
N ASP A 139 15.47 1.77 10.32
CA ASP A 139 14.45 2.60 10.97
C ASP A 139 14.34 3.95 10.25
N LYS A 140 15.48 4.55 9.87
CA LYS A 140 15.46 5.79 9.08
C LYS A 140 14.88 5.56 7.69
N TRP A 141 15.22 4.44 7.04
CA TRP A 141 14.63 4.07 5.76
C TRP A 141 13.10 3.94 5.87
N ASP A 142 12.62 3.24 6.89
CA ASP A 142 11.18 3.07 7.11
C ASP A 142 10.48 4.42 7.37
N GLU A 143 11.07 5.28 8.19
CA GLU A 143 10.54 6.61 8.49
C GLU A 143 10.36 7.45 7.21
N VAL A 144 11.41 7.56 6.38
CA VAL A 144 11.39 8.42 5.20
C VAL A 144 10.57 7.83 4.05
N CYS A 145 10.57 6.50 3.90
CA CYS A 145 9.80 5.83 2.85
C CYS A 145 8.31 5.70 3.19
N SER A 146 7.92 5.77 4.47
CA SER A 146 6.52 5.67 4.90
C SER A 146 5.78 7.00 4.95
N ARG A 147 6.49 8.11 5.09
CA ARG A 147 5.86 9.40 5.40
C ARG A 147 5.23 10.02 4.15
N MET A 148 3.90 10.09 4.15
CA MET A 148 3.13 10.79 3.13
C MET A 148 3.12 12.31 3.36
N ARG A 149 3.08 13.07 2.27
CA ARG A 149 3.03 14.54 2.31
C ARG A 149 1.73 15.08 2.91
N GLN A 150 1.83 16.23 3.57
CA GLN A 150 0.71 16.93 4.21
C GLN A 150 0.60 18.39 3.75
N ASP A 151 1.30 18.75 2.67
CA ASP A 151 1.37 20.11 2.11
C ASP A 151 0.30 20.39 1.04
N GLY A 152 -0.73 19.54 0.94
CA GLY A 152 -1.90 19.72 0.07
C GLY A 152 -2.16 18.63 -0.97
N PRO A 153 -1.17 18.16 -1.74
CA PRO A 153 -1.40 17.20 -2.84
C PRO A 153 -1.93 15.82 -2.43
N PHE A 154 -1.71 15.41 -1.17
CA PHE A 154 -2.40 14.25 -0.60
C PHE A 154 -3.44 14.72 0.41
N ILE A 155 -4.69 14.30 0.23
CA ILE A 155 -5.84 14.71 1.02
C ILE A 155 -6.45 13.46 1.68
N GLU A 156 -6.43 13.44 3.00
CA GLU A 156 -7.03 12.36 3.78
C GLU A 156 -8.56 12.45 3.72
N ALA A 157 -9.21 11.38 3.23
CA ALA A 157 -10.65 11.34 2.98
C ALA A 157 -11.47 10.75 4.16
N GLY A 158 -10.83 10.47 5.30
CA GLY A 158 -11.44 9.79 6.43
C GLY A 158 -11.71 8.30 6.17
N GLU A 159 -12.36 7.61 7.12
CA GLU A 159 -12.58 6.14 7.05
C GLU A 159 -13.68 5.70 6.08
N ASN A 160 -14.30 6.62 5.34
CA ASN A 160 -15.38 6.31 4.41
C ASN A 160 -14.91 6.48 2.97
N ASP A 161 -14.46 5.39 2.35
CA ASP A 161 -13.94 5.37 0.98
C ASP A 161 -14.98 5.83 -0.07
N ASN A 162 -16.28 5.75 0.22
CA ASN A 162 -17.30 6.32 -0.68
C ASN A 162 -17.16 7.84 -0.86
N LEU A 163 -16.57 8.53 0.12
CA LEU A 163 -16.24 9.95 -0.04
C LEU A 163 -15.16 10.15 -1.10
N ILE A 164 -14.22 9.22 -1.23
CA ILE A 164 -13.20 9.29 -2.30
C ILE A 164 -13.87 9.14 -3.66
N VAL A 165 -14.80 8.18 -3.83
CA VAL A 165 -15.56 8.00 -5.07
C VAL A 165 -16.26 9.31 -5.49
N GLN A 166 -16.97 9.95 -4.55
CA GLN A 166 -17.67 11.21 -4.81
C GLN A 166 -16.73 12.36 -5.18
N ARG A 167 -15.54 12.41 -4.55
CA ARG A 167 -14.51 13.42 -4.86
C ARG A 167 -13.94 13.23 -6.25
N LEU A 168 -13.70 11.99 -6.66
CA LEU A 168 -13.23 11.65 -8.00
C LEU A 168 -14.27 12.02 -9.07
N GLU A 169 -15.55 11.74 -8.84
CA GLU A 169 -16.60 12.18 -9.78
C GLU A 169 -16.64 13.72 -9.95
N ALA A 170 -16.33 14.47 -8.89
CA ALA A 170 -16.32 15.93 -8.90
C ALA A 170 -15.03 16.54 -9.48
N ASP A 171 -13.90 15.84 -9.38
CA ASP A 171 -12.59 16.28 -9.88
C ASP A 171 -11.94 15.21 -10.78
N PRO A 172 -12.17 15.29 -12.10
CA PRO A 172 -11.59 14.35 -13.06
C PRO A 172 -10.06 14.36 -13.16
N ASN A 173 -9.36 15.30 -12.52
CA ASN A 173 -7.89 15.32 -12.52
C ASN A 173 -7.30 14.66 -11.26
N ALA A 174 -8.13 14.35 -10.27
CA ALA A 174 -7.68 13.71 -9.04
C ALA A 174 -7.57 12.18 -9.20
N VAL A 175 -6.74 11.59 -8.35
CA VAL A 175 -6.68 10.14 -8.13
C VAL A 175 -7.17 9.80 -6.73
N GLY A 176 -7.68 8.57 -6.56
CA GLY A 176 -8.16 8.05 -5.29
C GLY A 176 -7.49 6.73 -4.98
N ILE A 177 -7.17 6.51 -3.71
CA ILE A 177 -6.54 5.30 -3.19
C ILE A 177 -7.52 4.64 -2.22
N PHE A 178 -7.93 3.41 -2.49
CA PHE A 178 -8.88 2.64 -1.67
C PHE A 178 -8.85 1.15 -2.05
N GLY A 179 -9.53 0.30 -1.30
CA GLY A 179 -9.64 -1.13 -1.61
C GLY A 179 -10.34 -1.40 -2.96
N TYR A 180 -9.88 -2.39 -3.71
CA TYR A 180 -10.33 -2.72 -5.06
C TYR A 180 -11.86 -2.88 -5.19
N SER A 181 -12.53 -3.35 -4.14
CA SER A 181 -13.99 -3.47 -4.12
C SER A 181 -14.72 -2.17 -4.48
N PHE A 182 -14.22 -1.02 -4.03
CA PHE A 182 -14.82 0.28 -4.34
C PHE A 182 -14.67 0.66 -5.82
N LEU A 183 -13.56 0.29 -6.45
CA LEU A 183 -13.39 0.46 -7.90
C LEU A 183 -14.37 -0.45 -8.64
N TYR A 184 -14.44 -1.73 -8.24
CA TYR A 184 -15.32 -2.72 -8.87
C TYR A 184 -16.80 -2.31 -8.78
N GLU A 185 -17.26 -1.93 -7.59
CA GLU A 185 -18.65 -1.52 -7.34
C GLU A 185 -19.05 -0.21 -8.02
N ASN A 186 -18.08 0.68 -8.29
CA ASN A 186 -18.31 1.98 -8.94
C ASN A 186 -17.71 2.03 -10.35
N SER A 187 -17.63 0.89 -11.02
CA SER A 187 -17.07 0.79 -12.38
C SER A 187 -17.86 1.58 -13.42
N ASP A 188 -19.11 1.96 -13.18
CA ASP A 188 -19.83 2.89 -14.05
C ASP A 188 -19.26 4.32 -13.99
N LYS A 189 -18.64 4.70 -12.88
CA LYS A 189 -18.15 6.06 -12.58
C LYS A 189 -16.64 6.20 -12.61
N LEU A 190 -15.93 5.15 -12.21
CA LEU A 190 -14.50 5.13 -12.05
C LEU A 190 -13.85 4.17 -13.03
N LYS A 191 -12.55 4.36 -13.24
CA LYS A 191 -11.67 3.43 -13.93
C LYS A 191 -10.31 3.38 -13.22
N PRO A 192 -9.55 2.28 -13.36
CA PRO A 192 -8.27 2.14 -12.70
C PRO A 192 -7.19 3.03 -13.31
N VAL A 193 -6.23 3.42 -12.48
CA VAL A 193 -4.89 3.80 -12.91
C VAL A 193 -4.05 2.52 -12.88
N GLU A 194 -3.40 2.19 -13.99
CA GLU A 194 -2.49 1.04 -14.04
C GLU A 194 -1.27 1.30 -13.14
N VAL A 195 -0.78 0.25 -12.48
CA VAL A 195 0.45 0.31 -11.70
C VAL A 195 1.49 -0.60 -12.34
N ASN A 196 2.63 -0.04 -12.73
CA ASN A 196 3.67 -0.73 -13.50
C ASN A 196 3.13 -1.40 -14.80
N GLY A 197 2.12 -0.79 -15.44
CA GLY A 197 1.47 -1.33 -16.63
C GLY A 197 0.54 -2.52 -16.39
N VAL A 198 0.16 -2.79 -15.14
CA VAL A 198 -0.80 -3.83 -14.79
C VAL A 198 -2.08 -3.19 -14.27
N GLU A 199 -3.21 -3.57 -14.87
CA GLU A 199 -4.54 -3.16 -14.41
C GLU A 199 -4.99 -4.02 -13.22
N PRO A 200 -5.59 -3.42 -12.16
CA PRO A 200 -6.21 -4.19 -11.09
C PRO A 200 -7.49 -4.86 -11.58
N ASN A 201 -7.52 -6.19 -11.54
CA ASN A 201 -8.74 -6.98 -11.74
C ASN A 201 -8.67 -8.28 -10.92
N PHE A 202 -9.75 -9.06 -10.91
CA PHE A 202 -9.79 -10.32 -10.15
C PHE A 202 -8.65 -11.28 -10.50
N ASP A 203 -8.29 -11.39 -11.78
CA ASP A 203 -7.24 -12.33 -12.21
C ASP A 203 -5.87 -11.83 -11.80
N THR A 204 -5.55 -10.55 -12.06
CA THR A 204 -4.23 -9.97 -11.74
C THR A 204 -3.98 -9.80 -10.24
N ILE A 205 -5.05 -9.61 -9.46
CA ILE A 205 -4.99 -9.61 -7.99
C ILE A 205 -4.80 -11.03 -7.47
N ALA A 206 -5.55 -12.01 -7.98
CA ALA A 206 -5.53 -13.38 -7.47
C ALA A 206 -4.23 -14.13 -7.83
N ASP A 207 -3.61 -13.84 -8.97
CA ASP A 207 -2.34 -14.44 -9.37
C ASP A 207 -1.10 -13.66 -8.86
N GLY A 208 -1.32 -12.49 -8.25
CA GLY A 208 -0.27 -11.64 -7.68
C GLY A 208 0.55 -10.87 -8.72
N SER A 209 0.11 -10.81 -9.98
CA SER A 209 0.78 -10.01 -11.03
C SER A 209 0.54 -8.52 -10.88
N TYR A 210 -0.57 -8.10 -10.28
CA TYR A 210 -0.81 -6.71 -9.93
C TYR A 210 -0.06 -6.33 -8.64
N PRO A 211 0.80 -5.30 -8.65
CA PRO A 211 1.76 -5.05 -7.57
C PRO A 211 1.11 -4.57 -6.27
N VAL A 212 -0.07 -3.94 -6.35
CA VAL A 212 -0.79 -3.45 -5.17
C VAL A 212 -1.79 -4.47 -4.65
N ALA A 213 -1.37 -5.73 -4.61
CA ALA A 213 -2.11 -6.84 -4.05
C ALA A 213 -1.25 -7.60 -3.04
N ARG A 214 -1.91 -8.20 -2.03
CA ARG A 214 -1.25 -9.02 -1.02
C ARG A 214 -2.08 -10.26 -0.71
N PRO A 215 -1.42 -11.39 -0.44
CA PRO A 215 -2.12 -12.59 0.01
C PRO A 215 -2.66 -12.38 1.43
N LEU A 216 -3.83 -12.94 1.71
CA LEU A 216 -4.43 -12.98 3.03
C LEU A 216 -4.40 -14.40 3.58
N PHE A 217 -3.92 -14.55 4.81
CA PHE A 217 -3.84 -15.82 5.52
C PHE A 217 -4.62 -15.77 6.82
N PHE A 218 -5.14 -16.92 7.25
CA PHE A 218 -5.45 -17.19 8.64
C PHE A 218 -4.51 -18.27 9.19
N TYR A 219 -4.11 -18.08 10.45
CA TYR A 219 -3.36 -19.05 11.24
C TYR A 219 -4.20 -19.47 12.43
N VAL A 220 -4.27 -20.77 12.69
CA VAL A 220 -5.03 -21.36 13.79
C VAL A 220 -4.12 -22.25 14.62
N LYS A 221 -4.11 -22.06 15.93
CA LYS A 221 -3.49 -23.01 16.87
C LYS A 221 -4.38 -24.23 17.02
N ASN A 222 -3.83 -25.42 16.81
CA ASN A 222 -4.58 -26.66 16.93
C ASN A 222 -4.58 -27.23 18.36
N ALA A 223 -3.81 -26.63 19.29
CA ALA A 223 -3.67 -27.09 20.67
C ALA A 223 -4.97 -27.03 21.52
N HIS A 224 -6.02 -26.38 21.01
CA HIS A 224 -7.33 -26.26 21.66
C HIS A 224 -8.43 -27.09 20.98
N ARG A 225 -8.05 -28.06 20.13
CA ARG A 225 -8.98 -29.05 19.54
C ARG A 225 -9.38 -30.12 20.55
#